data_AF-A0A940CA48-F1
#
_entry.id   AF-A0A940CA48-F1
#
_cell.length_a   1.000
_cell.length_b   1.000
_cell.length_c   1.000
_cell.angle_alpha   90.00
_cell.angle_beta   90.00
_cell.angle_gamma   90.00
#
_symmetry.space_group_name_H-M   'P 1'
#
loop_
_entity.id
_entity.type
_entity.pdbx_description
1 polymer ?
#
loop_
_entity_poly.entity_id
_entity_poly.type
_entity_poly.pdbx_seq_one_letter_code
_entity_poly.pdbx_strand_id
1 'polypeptide(L)' 'MPRTGRPKSDNPRNIRIVIRFTEEEYKKVKEHAKKESLSVTETIRKGVRSMLESEQ' A
#
# COMPACT_ATOMS: atom_id res chain seq x y z
N MET A 1 34.99 -9.90 15.95
CA MET A 1 33.87 -10.59 15.26
C MET A 1 32.99 -9.53 14.60
N PRO A 2 32.77 -9.56 13.29
CA PRO A 2 31.86 -8.61 12.65
C PRO A 2 30.44 -8.92 13.14
N ARG A 3 29.78 -7.91 13.72
CA ARG A 3 28.34 -7.96 13.96
C ARG A 3 27.69 -7.86 12.58
N THR A 4 27.46 -8.99 11.92
CA THR A 4 26.63 -9.02 10.72
C THR A 4 25.25 -8.55 11.14
N GLY A 5 24.98 -7.26 10.96
CA GLY A 5 23.65 -6.69 11.15
C GLY A 5 22.65 -7.31 10.17
N ARG A 6 21.39 -6.85 10.23
CA ARG A 6 20.38 -7.22 9.25
C ARG A 6 20.95 -6.96 7.84
N PRO A 7 21.01 -7.97 6.95
CA PRO A 7 21.53 -7.77 5.60
C PRO A 7 20.81 -6.58 4.97
N LYS A 8 21.56 -5.69 4.30
CA LYS A 8 20.98 -4.57 3.56
C LYS A 8 20.01 -5.17 2.55
N SER A 9 18.72 -5.11 2.85
CA SER A 9 17.69 -5.47 1.89
C SER A 9 17.78 -4.43 0.78
N ASP A 10 17.98 -4.88 -0.46
CA ASP A 10 18.34 -4.02 -1.60
C ASP A 10 17.18 -3.08 -1.98
N ASN A 11 15.95 -3.44 -1.63
CA ASN A 11 14.77 -2.59 -1.84
C ASN A 11 13.83 -2.64 -0.63
N PRO A 12 14.21 -2.04 0.50
CA PRO A 12 13.36 -2.03 1.67
C PRO A 12 12.16 -1.11 1.37
N ARG A 13 10.96 -1.54 1.76
CA ARG A 13 9.75 -0.70 1.70
C ARG A 13 9.83 0.41 2.77
N ASN A 14 10.79 1.31 2.62
CA ASN A 14 11.12 2.37 3.58
C ASN A 14 10.21 3.60 3.45
N ILE A 15 9.47 3.71 2.34
CA ILE A 15 8.55 4.83 2.13
C ILE A 15 7.24 4.53 2.86
N ARG A 16 7.02 5.21 3.97
CA ARG A 16 5.75 5.21 4.70
C ARG A 16 4.93 6.42 4.27
N ILE A 17 3.77 6.16 3.67
CA ILE A 17 2.79 7.20 3.34
C ILE A 17 1.69 7.15 4.39
N VAL A 18 1.40 8.29 5.02
CA VAL A 18 0.28 8.45 5.95
C VAL A 18 -0.77 9.32 5.26
N ILE A 19 -1.91 8.73 4.96
CA ILE A 19 -3.04 9.40 4.29
C ILE A 19 -4.18 9.46 5.30
N ARG A 20 -4.80 10.63 5.46
CA ARG A 20 -6.04 10.76 6.22
C ARG A 20 -7.21 10.56 5.27
N PHE A 21 -8.09 9.64 5.64
CA PHE A 21 -9.35 9.42 4.95
C PHE A 21 -10.49 9.99 5.78
N THR A 22 -11.55 10.42 5.11
CA THR A 22 -12.85 10.63 5.74
C THR A 22 -13.53 9.28 5.96
N GLU A 23 -14.52 9.22 6.86
CA GLU A 23 -15.24 7.99 7.15
C GLU A 23 -15.95 7.41 5.91
N GLU A 24 -16.46 8.29 5.05
CA GLU A 24 -17.12 7.92 3.80
C GLU A 24 -16.15 7.30 2.79
N GLU A 25 -14.98 7.91 2.59
CA GLU A 25 -13.94 7.38 1.70
C GLU A 25 -13.42 6.04 2.22
N TYR A 26 -13.19 5.93 3.54
CA TYR A 26 -12.77 4.67 4.14
C TYR A 26 -13.81 3.56 3.97
N LYS A 27 -15.11 3.87 4.10
CA LYS A 27 -16.19 2.90 3.83
C LYS A 27 -16.15 2.40 2.39
N LYS A 28 -16.05 3.31 1.41
CA LYS A 28 -15.98 2.93 -0.02
C LYS A 28 -14.79 2.01 -0.29
N VAL A 29 -13.60 2.37 0.22
CA VAL A 29 -12.39 1.55 0.05
C VAL A 29 -12.55 0.21 0.75
N LYS A 30 -13.12 0.17 1.96
CA LYS A 30 -13.34 -1.07 2.71
C LYS A 30 -14.34 -2.00 2.02
N GLU A 31 -15.40 -1.47 1.43
CA GLU A 31 -16.34 -2.26 0.64
C GLU A 31 -15.70 -2.82 -0.63
N HIS A 32 -14.90 -2.00 -1.33
CA HIS A 32 -14.17 -2.45 -2.51
C HIS A 32 -13.14 -3.53 -2.15
N ALA A 33 -12.39 -3.33 -1.06
CA ALA A 33 -11.44 -4.30 -0.51
C ALA A 33 -12.13 -5.62 -0.16
N LYS A 34 -13.33 -5.57 0.44
CA LYS A 34 -14.13 -6.76 0.77
C LYS A 34 -14.59 -7.51 -0.49
N LYS A 35 -14.94 -6.81 -1.56
CA LYS A 35 -15.32 -7.44 -2.85
C LYS A 35 -14.15 -8.18 -3.49
N GLU A 36 -12.94 -7.62 -3.40
CA GLU A 36 -11.74 -8.21 -4.00
C GLU A 36 -10.94 -9.12 -3.04
N SER A 37 -11.42 -9.35 -1.80
CA SER A 37 -10.70 -10.09 -0.74
C SER A 37 -9.28 -9.57 -0.47
N LEU A 38 -9.09 -8.25 -0.59
CA LEU A 38 -7.81 -7.58 -0.35
C LEU A 38 -7.85 -6.81 0.97
N SER A 39 -6.67 -6.54 1.55
CA SER A 39 -6.58 -5.58 2.65
C SER A 39 -6.80 -4.15 2.14
N VAL A 40 -7.33 -3.25 2.96
CA VAL A 40 -7.49 -1.82 2.63
C VAL A 40 -6.21 -1.23 2.03
N THR A 41 -5.06 -1.55 2.62
CA THR A 41 -3.74 -1.11 2.14
C THR A 41 -3.39 -1.65 0.75
N GLU A 42 -3.76 -2.89 0.43
CA GLU A 42 -3.52 -3.51 -0.87
C GLU A 42 -4.45 -2.93 -1.92
N THR A 43 -5.72 -2.68 -1.58
CA THR A 43 -6.67 -1.99 -2.45
C THR A 43 -6.20 -0.59 -2.82
N ILE A 44 -5.73 0.20 -1.85
CA ILE A 44 -5.16 1.53 -2.13
C ILE A 44 -3.92 1.42 -3.03
N ARG A 45 -3.03 0.46 -2.77
CA ARG A 45 -1.85 0.22 -3.63
C ARG A 45 -2.24 -0.16 -5.06
N LYS A 46 -3.21 -1.05 -5.22
CA LYS A 46 -3.71 -1.49 -6.52
C LYS A 46 -4.36 -0.31 -7.26
N GLY A 47 -5.16 0.49 -6.56
CA GLY A 47 -5.75 1.72 -7.10
C GLY A 47 -4.69 2.71 -7.61
N VAL A 48 -3.69 3.03 -6.80
CA VAL A 48 -2.58 3.91 -7.22
C VAL A 48 -1.81 3.32 -8.40
N ARG A 49 -1.53 2.01 -8.37
CA ARG A 49 -0.83 1.33 -9.46
C ARG A 49 -1.63 1.38 -10.77
N SER A 50 -2.92 1.08 -10.74
CA SER A 50 -3.78 1.14 -11.93
C SER A 50 -3.93 2.56 -12.47
N MET A 51 -3.95 3.59 -11.61
CA MET A 51 -3.92 4.99 -12.07
C MET A 51 -2.62 5.32 -12.78
N LEU A 52 -1.46 4.93 -12.22
CA LEU A 52 -0.15 5.13 -12.84
C LEU A 52 0.03 4.33 -14.14
N GLU A 53 -0.52 3.11 -14.22
CA GLU A 53 -0.50 2.26 -15.43
C GLU A 53 -1.43 2.80 -16.53
N SER A 54 -2.48 3.55 -16.18
CA SER A 54 -3.41 4.16 -17.15
C SER A 54 -2.92 5.50 -17.69
N GLU A 55 -1.90 6.09 -17.06
CA GLU A 55 -1.27 7.37 -17.48
C GLU A 55 -0.06 7.15 -18.41
N GLN A 56 0.13 5.91 -18.90
CA GLN A 56 1.17 5.50 -19.85
C GLN A 56 0.66 5.34 -21.28
#